data_AF-A0A6L9MCN1-F1
#
_entry.id   AF-A0A6L9MCN1-F1
#
_cell.length_a   1.000
_cell.length_b   1.000
_cell.length_c   1.000
_cell.angle_alpha   90.00
_cell.angle_beta   90.00
_cell.angle_gamma   90.00
#
_symmetry.space_group_name_H-M   'P 1'
#
loop_
_entity.id
_entity.type
_entity.pdbx_description
1 polymer ?
#
loop_
_entity_poly.entity_id
_entity_poly.type
_entity_poly.pdbx_seq_one_letter_code
_entity_poly.pdbx_strand_id
1 'polypeptide(L)'
;MTPETFKSWRKSLELKQKDAAEKLGLKKRVIQYYEKGHRDGKKVEIPKTVELACMALSLGYEEYDGRPLPRSATEARSTNRPQTPRAEALDDGYRLTIS
;
A
#
# COMPACT_ATOMS: atom_id res chain seq x y z
N MET A 1 -3.74 -16.52 -2.91
CA MET A 1 -4.94 -16.25 -2.07
C MET A 1 -6.03 -17.26 -2.42
N THR A 2 -6.74 -17.86 -1.43
CA THR A 2 -7.82 -18.82 -1.71
C THR A 2 -9.17 -18.12 -1.94
N PRO A 3 -10.17 -18.80 -2.54
CA PRO A 3 -11.53 -18.25 -2.69
C PRO A 3 -12.14 -17.75 -1.37
N GLU A 4 -11.95 -18.49 -0.29
CA GLU A 4 -12.44 -18.16 1.05
C GLU A 4 -11.75 -16.92 1.59
N THR A 5 -10.42 -16.84 1.48
CA THR A 5 -9.66 -15.66 1.90
C THR A 5 -10.07 -14.42 1.11
N PHE A 6 -10.28 -14.54 -0.21
CA PHE A 6 -10.71 -13.43 -1.05
C PHE A 6 -12.12 -12.93 -0.70
N LYS A 7 -13.05 -13.86 -0.45
CA LYS A 7 -14.39 -13.52 0.01
C LYS A 7 -14.38 -12.83 1.38
N SER A 8 -13.55 -13.31 2.31
CA SER A 8 -13.37 -12.71 3.63
C SER A 8 -12.77 -11.31 3.55
N TRP A 9 -11.72 -11.12 2.73
CA TRP A 9 -11.13 -9.81 2.45
C TRP A 9 -12.17 -8.82 1.94
N ARG A 10 -12.99 -9.21 0.95
CA ARG A 10 -14.02 -8.31 0.41
C ARG A 10 -15.01 -7.90 1.50
N LYS A 11 -15.44 -8.84 2.34
CA LYS A 11 -16.38 -8.59 3.43
C LYS A 11 -15.77 -7.74 4.54
N SER A 12 -14.48 -7.87 4.84
CA SER A 12 -13.83 -7.03 5.87
C SER A 12 -13.72 -5.57 5.46
N LEU A 13 -13.77 -5.28 4.16
CA LEU A 13 -13.86 -3.92 3.62
C LEU A 13 -15.32 -3.48 3.37
N GLU A 14 -16.30 -4.29 3.79
CA GLU A 14 -17.75 -4.04 3.60
C GLU A 14 -18.18 -3.86 2.13
N LEU A 15 -17.37 -4.33 1.19
CA LEU A 15 -17.61 -4.14 -0.24
C LEU A 15 -18.65 -5.14 -0.76
N LYS A 16 -19.61 -4.67 -1.56
CA LYS A 16 -20.42 -5.58 -2.38
C LYS A 16 -19.55 -6.12 -3.52
N GLN A 17 -20.00 -7.21 -4.16
CA GLN A 17 -19.28 -7.78 -5.31
C GLN A 17 -19.10 -6.78 -6.47
N LYS A 18 -20.02 -5.81 -6.62
CA LYS A 18 -19.93 -4.76 -7.64
C LYS A 18 -18.81 -3.77 -7.27
N ASP A 19 -18.83 -3.26 -6.05
CA ASP A 19 -17.87 -2.27 -5.55
C ASP A 19 -16.43 -2.81 -5.57
N ALA A 20 -16.24 -4.08 -5.19
CA ALA A 20 -14.94 -4.75 -5.30
C ALA A 20 -14.47 -4.89 -6.76
N ALA A 21 -15.41 -5.09 -7.68
CA ALA A 21 -15.08 -5.17 -9.10
C ALA A 21 -14.63 -3.80 -9.63
N GLU A 22 -15.30 -2.73 -9.23
CA GLU A 22 -14.94 -1.35 -9.59
C GLU A 22 -13.56 -0.99 -9.04
N LYS A 23 -13.30 -1.22 -7.74
CA LYS A 23 -11.99 -0.96 -7.12
C LYS A 23 -10.84 -1.77 -7.70
N LEU A 24 -11.10 -2.99 -8.16
CA LEU A 24 -10.08 -3.85 -8.78
C LEU A 24 -9.95 -3.66 -10.30
N GLY A 25 -10.81 -2.84 -10.92
CA GLY A 25 -10.83 -2.70 -12.39
C GLY A 25 -11.27 -3.99 -13.12
N LEU A 26 -12.13 -4.78 -12.50
CA LEU A 26 -12.60 -6.08 -13.02
C LEU A 26 -14.10 -6.07 -13.32
N LYS A 27 -14.55 -7.04 -14.13
CA LYS A 27 -15.99 -7.30 -14.28
C LYS A 27 -16.51 -7.98 -13.00
N LYS A 28 -17.71 -7.62 -12.51
CA LYS A 28 -18.37 -8.28 -11.36
C LYS A 28 -18.38 -9.80 -11.44
N ARG A 29 -18.52 -10.35 -12.65
CA ARG A 29 -18.52 -11.80 -12.88
C ARG A 29 -17.19 -12.46 -12.52
N VAL A 30 -16.07 -11.76 -12.66
CA VAL A 30 -14.73 -12.23 -12.28
C VAL A 30 -14.63 -12.38 -10.76
N ILE A 31 -15.16 -11.41 -10.00
CA ILE A 31 -15.24 -11.50 -8.53
C ILE A 31 -15.99 -12.77 -8.11
N GLN A 32 -17.10 -13.10 -8.78
CA GLN A 32 -17.85 -14.32 -8.50
C GLN A 32 -17.06 -15.60 -8.79
N TYR A 33 -16.26 -15.62 -9.86
CA TYR A 33 -15.41 -16.78 -10.17
C TYR A 33 -14.33 -16.96 -9.12
N TYR A 34 -13.70 -15.87 -8.66
CA TYR A 34 -12.70 -15.93 -7.59
C TYR A 34 -13.29 -16.41 -6.26
N GLU A 35 -14.47 -15.94 -5.87
CA GLU A 35 -15.11 -16.39 -4.62
C GLU A 35 -15.62 -17.83 -4.67
N LYS A 36 -15.96 -18.34 -5.86
CA LYS A 36 -16.36 -19.74 -6.04
C LYS A 36 -15.18 -20.67 -6.26
N GLY A 37 -14.05 -20.15 -6.73
CA GLY A 37 -12.87 -20.91 -7.13
C GLY A 37 -13.03 -21.69 -8.44
N HIS A 38 -14.11 -21.47 -9.21
CA HIS A 38 -14.35 -22.19 -10.46
C HIS A 38 -15.16 -21.39 -11.51
N ARG A 39 -14.95 -21.72 -12.79
CA ARG A 39 -15.70 -21.24 -13.96
C ARG A 39 -15.90 -22.41 -14.92
N ASP A 40 -17.16 -22.66 -15.29
CA ASP A 40 -17.54 -23.71 -16.25
C ASP A 40 -16.91 -25.08 -15.91
N GLY A 41 -16.96 -25.44 -14.62
CA GLY A 41 -16.38 -26.69 -14.10
C GLY A 41 -14.85 -26.70 -13.95
N LYS A 42 -14.15 -25.66 -14.41
CA LYS A 42 -12.69 -25.54 -14.28
C LYS A 42 -12.32 -24.70 -13.07
N LYS A 43 -11.27 -25.08 -12.37
CA LYS A 43 -10.70 -24.30 -11.26
C LYS A 43 -10.25 -22.93 -11.78
N VAL A 44 -10.54 -21.89 -11.01
CA VAL A 44 -10.08 -20.52 -11.27
C VAL A 44 -9.22 -20.09 -10.09
N GLU A 45 -7.96 -19.83 -10.40
CA GLU A 45 -7.02 -19.25 -9.45
C GLU A 45 -7.13 -17.73 -9.45
N ILE A 46 -6.83 -17.12 -8.31
CA ILE A 46 -6.73 -15.66 -8.21
C ILE A 46 -5.33 -15.24 -8.67
N PRO A 47 -5.19 -14.41 -9.72
CA PRO A 47 -3.89 -13.96 -10.20
C PRO A 47 -3.11 -13.17 -9.15
N LYS A 48 -1.77 -13.22 -9.22
CA LYS A 48 -0.90 -12.46 -8.31
C LYS A 48 -1.17 -10.96 -8.36
N THR A 49 -1.51 -10.43 -9.53
CA THR A 49 -1.87 -9.01 -9.71
C THR A 49 -3.09 -8.62 -8.86
N VAL A 50 -4.12 -9.48 -8.83
CA VAL A 50 -5.33 -9.26 -8.02
C VAL A 50 -5.00 -9.38 -6.54
N GLU A 51 -4.17 -10.35 -6.15
CA GLU A 51 -3.74 -10.50 -4.75
C GLU A 51 -3.01 -9.26 -4.22
N LEU A 52 -2.10 -8.69 -5.01
CA LEU A 52 -1.39 -7.47 -4.66
C LEU A 52 -2.33 -6.25 -4.61
N ALA A 53 -3.29 -6.16 -5.53
CA ALA A 53 -4.30 -5.11 -5.51
C ALA A 53 -5.20 -5.19 -4.26
N CYS A 54 -5.59 -6.40 -3.83
CA CYS A 54 -6.32 -6.58 -2.57
C CYS A 54 -5.53 -6.10 -1.35
N MET A 55 -4.22 -6.35 -1.33
CA MET A 55 -3.33 -5.84 -0.29
C MET A 55 -3.28 -4.31 -0.30
N ALA A 56 -3.10 -3.70 -1.48
CA ALA A 56 -3.08 -2.24 -1.62
C ALA A 56 -4.38 -1.58 -1.12
N LEU A 57 -5.55 -2.13 -1.52
CA LEU A 57 -6.85 -1.65 -1.06
C LEU A 57 -7.04 -1.81 0.46
N SER A 58 -6.54 -2.90 1.05
CA SER A 58 -6.58 -3.11 2.50
C SER A 58 -5.76 -2.07 3.27
N LEU A 59 -4.73 -1.53 2.63
CA LEU A 59 -3.90 -0.45 3.17
C LEU A 59 -4.46 0.95 2.86
N GLY A 60 -5.59 1.04 2.15
CA GLY A 60 -6.22 2.30 1.76
C GLY A 60 -5.69 2.93 0.46
N TYR A 61 -4.86 2.22 -0.30
CA TYR A 61 -4.38 2.70 -1.60
C TYR A 61 -5.36 2.31 -2.71
N GLU A 62 -6.02 3.31 -3.30
CA GLU A 62 -6.92 3.13 -4.46
C GLU A 62 -6.25 3.49 -5.79
N GLU A 63 -5.20 4.31 -5.74
CA GLU A 63 -4.45 4.80 -6.90
C GLU A 63 -2.95 4.77 -6.62
N TYR A 64 -2.15 4.69 -7.68
CA TYR A 64 -0.69 4.76 -7.61
C TYR A 64 -0.16 5.62 -8.76
N ASP A 65 0.58 6.66 -8.41
CA ASP A 65 1.09 7.66 -9.35
C ASP A 65 2.51 7.38 -9.86
N GLY A 66 3.09 6.23 -9.49
CA GLY A 66 4.41 5.82 -9.93
C GLY A 66 5.56 6.35 -9.07
N ARG A 67 5.31 7.14 -8.02
CA ARG A 67 6.38 7.62 -7.13
C ARG A 67 7.04 6.45 -6.40
N PRO A 68 8.38 6.44 -6.25
CA PRO A 68 9.08 5.38 -5.54
C PRO A 68 8.53 5.21 -4.12
N LEU A 69 8.10 3.99 -3.80
CA LEU A 69 7.71 3.62 -2.44
C LEU A 69 8.94 3.14 -1.66
N PRO A 70 9.02 3.45 -0.35
CA PRO A 70 10.05 2.88 0.51
C PRO A 70 9.99 1.35 0.46
N ARG A 71 11.15 0.71 0.26
CA ARG A 71 11.25 -0.76 0.18
C ARG A 71 11.32 -1.40 1.56
N SER A 72 11.50 -0.61 2.61
CA SER A 72 11.53 -1.06 3.99
C SER A 72 11.02 0.02 4.95
N ALA A 73 10.62 -0.41 6.15
CA ALA A 73 10.29 0.51 7.24
C ALA A 73 11.48 1.41 7.63
N THR A 74 12.71 0.93 7.44
CA THR A 74 13.93 1.71 7.69
C THR A 74 14.02 2.88 6.70
N GLU A 75 13.83 2.63 5.40
CA GLU A 75 13.84 3.67 4.37
C GLU A 75 12.74 4.71 4.61
N ALA A 76 11.53 4.27 4.99
CA ALA A 76 10.41 5.17 5.27
C ALA A 76 10.69 6.11 6.46
N ARG A 77 11.45 5.66 7.46
CA ARG A 77 11.85 6.48 8.61
C ARG A 77 12.95 7.48 8.25
N SER A 78 13.85 7.11 7.34
CA SER A 78 14.96 7.99 6.90
C SER A 78 14.48 9.20 6.08
N THR A 79 13.41 9.05 5.29
CA THR A 79 12.86 10.15 4.48
C THR A 79 12.12 11.22 5.30
N ASN A 80 11.76 10.92 6.55
CA ASN A 80 10.97 11.80 7.42
C ASN A 80 11.80 12.47 8.53
N ARG A 81 13.14 12.38 8.47
CA ARG A 81 14.00 13.12 9.38
C ARG A 81 14.08 14.57 8.88
N PRO A 82 13.63 15.58 9.64
CA PRO A 82 13.93 16.96 9.28
C PRO A 82 15.45 17.07 9.18
N GLN A 83 15.94 17.47 8.01
CA GLN A 83 17.33 17.88 7.87
C GLN A 83 17.46 19.17 8.68
N THR A 84 17.85 19.06 9.95
CA THR A 84 18.34 20.20 10.69
C THR A 84 19.46 20.82 9.83
N PRO A 85 19.38 22.10 9.44
CA PRO A 85 20.50 22.74 8.79
C PRO A 85 21.72 22.52 9.69
N ARG A 86 22.79 21.98 9.12
CA ARG A 86 24.08 21.87 9.80
C ARG A 86 24.40 23.27 10.33
N ALA A 87 24.29 23.46 11.63
CA ALA A 87 24.61 24.72 12.28
C ALA A 87 26.03 25.09 11.83
N GLU A 88 26.12 26.11 10.97
CA GLU A 88 27.37 26.76 10.66
C GLU A 88 27.91 27.37 11.95
N ALA A 89 29.23 27.34 12.04
CA ALA A 89 30.01 27.53 13.25
C ALA A 89 29.65 28.83 13.99
N LEU A 90 29.29 28.70 15.26
CA LEU A 90 29.51 29.75 16.25
C LEU A 90 30.92 29.55 16.81
N ASP A 91 31.91 30.07 16.08
CA ASP A 91 33.23 30.39 16.62
C ASP A 91 33.36 31.92 16.64
N ASP A 92 32.47 32.59 17.39
CA ASP A 92 32.67 33.99 17.73
C ASP A 92 33.51 34.05 19.01
N GLY A 93 34.78 34.35 18.80
CA GLY A 93 35.82 34.47 19.80
C GLY A 93 35.45 35.45 20.92
N TYR A 94 35.19 34.91 22.10
CA TYR A 94 35.18 35.66 23.35
C TYR A 94 36.62 36.01 23.75
N ARG A 95 37.18 37.09 23.19
CA ARG A 95 38.37 37.74 23.75
C ARG A 95 37.94 38.56 24.97
N LEU A 96 38.21 38.02 26.15
CA LEU A 96 38.29 38.76 27.41
C LEU A 96 39.40 39.82 27.31
N THR A 97 39.04 41.09 27.22
CA THR A 97 39.93 42.20 27.61
C THR A 97 39.69 42.51 29.08
N ILE A 98 40.62 42.10 29.94
CA ILE A 98 40.70 42.54 31.34
C ILE A 98 41.45 43.88 31.34
N SER A 99 40.83 44.91 31.94
CA SER A 99 41.46 46.19 32.30
C SER A 99 41.96 46.15 33.74
#